data_AF-A0A4R6FGQ7-F1
#
_entry.id   AF-A0A4R6FGQ7-F1
#
_cell.length_a   1.000
_cell.length_b   1.000
_cell.length_c   1.000
_cell.angle_alpha   90.00
_cell.angle_beta   90.00
_cell.angle_gamma   90.00
#
_symmetry.space_group_name_H-M   'P 1'
#
loop_
_entity.id
_entity.type
_entity.pdbx_description
1 polymer ?
#
loop_
_entity_poly.entity_id
_entity_poly.type
_entity_poly.pdbx_seq_one_letter_code
_entity_poly.pdbx_strand_id
1 'polypeptide(L)'
;MDNWSLRRFRQDLSKFLELIEGYQIGDFNSLHVLLGKLESLDTFEYEVKDIVFHLRKRISGTMPETLNKYKISLDNTINLNNKDHQINDNLENFIFELNIDSFASENGNDGKPYKNCWHLDKHIDSSPPKYTHPTYHFHFGGEYIEGLDTGEISIFSFPRLPHPPMDIFLGFHFVISNFYSSKEYPFVNELKEHDDYKSIIKRAQKRLWTPYFNAFDSTNKHQDFTINNVFPLYIS
;
A
#
# COMPACT_ATOMS: atom_id res chain seq x y z
N MET A 1 11.67 -21.80 4.49
CA MET A 1 12.28 -20.56 3.98
C MET A 1 11.52 -19.43 4.62
N ASP A 2 12.19 -18.66 5.46
CA ASP A 2 11.58 -17.52 6.15
C ASP A 2 11.12 -16.48 5.12
N ASN A 3 9.81 -16.27 5.00
CA ASN A 3 9.22 -15.31 4.06
C ASN A 3 9.64 -13.86 4.37
N TRP A 4 10.21 -13.62 5.56
CA TRP A 4 10.74 -12.36 6.07
C TRP A 4 12.27 -12.25 6.02
N SER A 5 12.93 -13.08 5.21
CA SER A 5 14.39 -13.00 5.04
C SER A 5 14.83 -11.61 4.57
N LEU A 6 15.50 -10.86 5.45
CA LEU A 6 16.01 -9.52 5.17
C LEU A 6 16.96 -9.52 3.96
N ARG A 7 17.87 -10.50 3.89
CA ARG A 7 18.74 -10.70 2.73
C ARG A 7 17.97 -10.81 1.42
N ARG A 8 16.87 -11.59 1.41
CA ARG A 8 16.06 -11.77 0.21
C ARG A 8 15.30 -10.49 -0.14
N PHE A 9 14.76 -9.80 0.86
CA PHE A 9 14.08 -8.53 0.65
C PHE A 9 15.00 -7.46 0.09
N ARG A 10 16.24 -7.35 0.57
CA ARG A 10 17.27 -6.47 0.01
C ARG A 10 17.54 -6.77 -1.47
N GLN A 11 17.72 -8.05 -1.81
CA GLN A 11 17.91 -8.49 -3.21
C GLN A 11 16.71 -8.13 -4.08
N ASP A 12 15.50 -8.37 -3.57
CA ASP A 12 14.26 -8.05 -4.26
C ASP A 12 14.13 -6.53 -4.46
N LEU A 13 14.44 -5.71 -3.45
CA LEU A 13 14.37 -4.25 -3.54
C LEU A 13 15.39 -3.67 -4.51
N SER A 14 16.64 -4.13 -4.45
CA SER A 14 17.69 -3.73 -5.41
C SER A 14 17.27 -4.04 -6.84
N LYS A 15 16.81 -5.27 -7.10
CA LYS A 15 16.34 -5.66 -8.43
C LYS A 15 15.08 -4.91 -8.85
N PHE A 16 14.19 -4.63 -7.91
CA PHE A 16 12.99 -3.86 -8.16
C PHE A 16 13.31 -2.44 -8.61
N LEU A 17 14.25 -1.77 -7.93
CA LEU A 17 14.70 -0.42 -8.30
C LEU A 17 15.29 -0.40 -9.71
N GLU A 18 16.19 -1.33 -10.03
CA GLU A 18 16.76 -1.47 -11.38
C GLU A 18 15.68 -1.59 -12.48
N LEU A 19 14.57 -2.29 -12.20
CA LEU A 19 13.47 -2.46 -13.14
C LEU A 19 12.63 -1.19 -13.32
N ILE A 20 12.32 -0.49 -12.24
CA ILE A 20 11.32 0.60 -12.28
C ILE A 20 11.91 1.95 -12.66
N GLU A 21 13.21 2.17 -12.41
CA GLU A 21 13.86 3.47 -12.67
C GLU A 21 13.86 3.85 -14.15
N GLY A 22 13.96 2.86 -15.04
CA GLY A 22 13.94 3.08 -16.49
C GLY A 22 12.65 3.75 -16.99
N TYR A 23 11.55 3.65 -16.26
CA TYR A 23 10.26 4.20 -16.69
C TYR A 23 10.06 5.68 -16.31
N GLN A 24 10.88 6.24 -15.42
CA GLN A 24 10.81 7.66 -15.01
C GLN A 24 9.41 8.10 -14.55
N ILE A 25 8.68 7.20 -13.87
CA ILE A 25 7.29 7.40 -13.47
C ILE A 25 7.13 8.10 -12.12
N GLY A 26 8.22 8.49 -11.47
CA GLY A 26 8.21 8.92 -10.08
C GLY A 26 9.59 9.23 -9.52
N ASP A 27 9.63 9.54 -8.22
CA ASP A 27 10.85 9.65 -7.43
C ASP A 27 10.90 8.51 -6.41
N PHE A 28 11.93 7.68 -6.55
CA PHE A 28 12.17 6.49 -5.74
C PHE A 28 13.43 6.61 -4.87
N ASN A 29 13.95 7.83 -4.66
CA ASN A 29 15.12 8.05 -3.81
C ASN A 29 14.91 7.56 -2.37
N SER A 30 13.68 7.66 -1.84
CA SER A 30 13.31 7.11 -0.53
C SER A 30 13.55 5.59 -0.44
N LEU A 31 13.33 4.85 -1.54
CA LEU A 31 13.61 3.43 -1.63
C LEU A 31 15.12 3.12 -1.73
N HIS A 32 15.92 3.98 -2.37
CA HIS A 32 17.38 3.86 -2.35
C HIS A 32 17.96 4.08 -0.96
N VAL A 33 17.46 5.09 -0.25
CA VAL A 33 17.81 5.34 1.15
C VAL A 33 17.43 4.14 2.01
N LEU A 34 16.25 3.57 1.79
CA LEU A 34 15.84 2.33 2.46
C LEU A 34 16.81 1.18 2.14
N LEU A 35 17.14 0.96 0.86
CA LEU A 35 18.06 -0.11 0.45
C LEU A 35 19.40 -0.03 1.19
N GLY A 36 19.98 1.18 1.28
CA GLY A 36 21.22 1.41 2.04
C GLY A 36 21.06 1.17 3.55
N LYS A 37 19.96 1.64 4.15
CA LYS A 37 19.68 1.40 5.58
C LYS A 37 19.48 -0.08 5.90
N LEU A 38 18.85 -0.82 4.99
CA LEU A 38 18.59 -2.24 5.20
C LEU A 38 19.91 -2.96 5.46
N GLU A 39 21.04 -2.56 4.86
CA GLU A 39 22.35 -3.20 5.02
C GLU A 39 22.80 -3.37 6.48
N SER A 40 22.50 -2.37 7.31
CA SER A 40 22.90 -2.30 8.72
C SER A 40 21.89 -2.93 9.69
N LEU A 41 20.73 -3.39 9.21
CA LEU A 41 19.70 -3.95 10.08
C LEU A 41 19.93 -5.44 10.35
N ASP A 42 19.70 -5.82 11.60
CA ASP A 42 19.69 -7.21 12.07
C ASP A 42 18.26 -7.79 12.09
N THR A 43 17.25 -6.94 12.27
CA THR A 43 15.82 -7.29 12.28
C THR A 43 15.13 -6.79 11.01
N PHE A 44 14.03 -7.44 10.64
CA PHE A 44 13.20 -6.97 9.53
C PHE A 44 12.27 -5.87 10.06
N GLU A 45 12.69 -4.63 9.88
CA GLU A 45 11.90 -3.45 10.20
C GLU A 45 12.24 -2.35 9.21
N TYR A 46 11.26 -1.54 8.84
CA TYR A 46 11.53 -0.32 8.10
C TYR A 46 10.39 0.68 8.19
N GLU A 47 10.77 1.93 7.95
CA GLU A 47 9.88 3.04 7.65
C GLU A 47 10.41 3.71 6.38
N VAL A 48 9.54 3.86 5.39
CA VAL A 48 9.80 4.63 4.18
C VAL A 48 8.62 5.52 3.91
N LYS A 49 8.93 6.78 3.59
CA LYS A 49 7.94 7.81 3.28
C LYS A 49 8.25 8.41 1.93
N ASP A 50 7.24 9.00 1.32
CA ASP A 50 7.34 9.71 0.05
C ASP A 50 7.94 8.83 -1.06
N ILE A 51 7.39 7.64 -1.26
CA ILE A 51 7.57 6.93 -2.54
C ILE A 51 6.65 7.62 -3.54
N VAL A 52 7.19 8.45 -4.42
CA VAL A 52 6.39 9.37 -5.24
C VAL A 52 6.19 8.83 -6.64
N PHE A 53 4.95 8.90 -7.12
CA PHE A 53 4.55 8.59 -8.48
C PHE A 53 3.97 9.85 -9.14
N HIS A 54 4.24 10.01 -10.44
CA HIS A 54 3.76 11.11 -11.25
C HIS A 54 2.90 10.59 -12.40
N LEU A 55 1.67 11.10 -12.48
CA LEU A 55 0.75 10.86 -13.59
C LEU A 55 0.43 12.19 -14.26
N ARG A 56 0.37 12.16 -15.59
CA ARG A 56 0.12 13.32 -16.46
C ARG A 56 -1.04 13.06 -17.42
N LYS A 57 -1.90 12.12 -17.07
CA LYS A 57 -3.11 11.72 -17.78
C LYS A 57 -4.24 11.69 -16.78
N ARG A 58 -5.45 11.96 -17.26
CA ARG A 58 -6.65 11.96 -16.42
C ARG A 58 -6.93 10.54 -15.93
N ILE A 59 -7.22 10.42 -14.63
CA ILE A 59 -7.76 9.18 -14.06
C ILE A 59 -9.26 9.14 -14.34
N SER A 60 -9.75 7.97 -14.79
CA SER A 60 -11.17 7.81 -15.11
C SER A 60 -12.05 8.02 -13.88
N GLY A 61 -13.15 8.73 -14.04
CA GLY A 61 -14.08 9.04 -12.94
C GLY A 61 -13.65 10.20 -12.05
N THR A 62 -12.48 10.80 -12.28
CA THR A 62 -12.04 11.98 -11.51
C THR A 62 -12.85 13.22 -11.88
N MET A 63 -13.27 13.95 -10.83
CA MET A 63 -13.91 15.26 -10.91
C MET A 63 -13.13 16.28 -10.06
N PRO A 64 -13.03 17.56 -10.50
CA PRO A 64 -13.51 18.07 -11.78
C PRO A 64 -12.74 17.50 -12.98
N GLU A 65 -13.35 17.51 -14.17
CA GLU A 65 -12.75 16.91 -15.38
C GLU A 65 -11.42 17.55 -15.81
N THR A 66 -11.15 18.77 -15.35
CA THR A 66 -9.93 19.52 -15.60
C THR A 66 -8.69 18.89 -14.92
N LEU A 67 -8.87 17.97 -13.96
CA LEU A 67 -7.77 17.29 -13.28
C LEU A 67 -7.09 16.27 -14.18
N ASN A 68 -5.82 16.51 -14.48
CA ASN A 68 -5.05 15.68 -15.41
C ASN A 68 -3.60 15.45 -14.99
N LYS A 69 -3.17 16.02 -13.87
CA LYS A 69 -1.86 15.81 -13.27
C LYS A 69 -2.03 15.33 -11.83
N TYR A 70 -1.30 14.29 -11.46
CA TYR A 70 -1.40 13.67 -10.14
C TYR A 70 -0.01 13.39 -9.60
N LYS A 71 0.18 13.68 -8.32
CA LYS A 71 1.30 13.21 -7.50
C LYS A 71 0.71 12.24 -6.48
N ILE A 72 1.11 10.97 -6.56
CA ILE A 72 0.73 9.96 -5.58
C ILE A 72 1.96 9.71 -4.69
N SER A 73 1.86 9.98 -3.40
CA SER A 73 2.87 9.62 -2.40
C SER A 73 2.42 8.37 -1.66
N LEU A 74 3.30 7.38 -1.54
CA LEU A 74 3.11 6.18 -0.75
C LEU A 74 4.07 6.18 0.45
N ASP A 75 3.50 6.02 1.63
CA ASP A 75 4.23 5.79 2.88
C ASP A 75 3.98 4.37 3.37
N ASN A 76 5.03 3.71 3.85
CA ASN A 76 4.92 2.36 4.39
C ASN A 76 5.85 2.14 5.58
N THR A 77 5.28 1.61 6.66
CA THR A 77 5.99 1.20 7.88
C THR A 77 5.67 -0.25 8.18
N ILE A 78 6.71 -1.05 8.40
CA ILE A 78 6.58 -2.46 8.80
C ILE A 78 7.55 -2.74 9.94
N ASN A 79 7.02 -3.19 11.07
CA ASN A 79 7.79 -3.78 12.16
C ASN A 79 7.26 -5.19 12.45
N LEU A 80 8.16 -6.13 12.71
CA LEU A 80 7.78 -7.50 13.09
C LEU A 80 7.79 -7.69 14.61
N ASN A 81 6.86 -8.49 15.12
CA ASN A 81 6.92 -8.99 16.48
C ASN A 81 7.80 -10.25 16.57
N ASN A 82 8.09 -10.66 17.82
CA ASN A 82 8.90 -11.85 18.12
C ASN A 82 8.04 -13.12 18.37
N LYS A 83 6.78 -13.15 17.94
CA LYS A 83 5.87 -14.30 18.21
C LYS A 83 6.15 -15.46 17.25
N ASP A 84 5.55 -16.62 17.51
CA ASP A 84 5.62 -17.76 16.59
C ASP A 84 4.85 -17.46 15.30
N HIS A 85 5.60 -17.31 14.21
CA HIS A 85 5.12 -16.94 12.88
C HIS A 85 4.24 -17.99 12.20
N GLN A 86 4.17 -19.21 12.72
CA GLN A 86 3.29 -20.24 12.15
C GLN A 86 1.84 -20.10 12.59
N ILE A 87 1.62 -19.43 13.72
CA ILE A 87 0.31 -19.33 14.36
C ILE A 87 -0.11 -17.89 14.68
N ASN A 88 0.80 -16.91 14.59
CA ASN A 88 0.51 -15.50 14.85
C ASN A 88 0.86 -14.62 13.65
N ASP A 89 0.20 -13.47 13.57
CA ASP A 89 0.45 -12.46 12.58
C ASP A 89 1.73 -11.72 12.97
N ASN A 90 2.69 -11.70 12.05
CA ASN A 90 4.04 -11.23 12.32
C ASN A 90 4.12 -9.70 12.38
N LEU A 91 3.18 -8.99 11.78
CA LEU A 91 3.22 -7.53 11.74
C LEU A 91 2.79 -6.96 13.11
N GLU A 92 3.68 -6.24 13.77
CA GLU A 92 3.36 -5.51 15.01
C GLU A 92 2.81 -4.13 14.69
N ASN A 93 3.64 -3.31 14.04
CA ASN A 93 3.26 -2.00 13.53
C ASN A 93 3.21 -2.08 12.01
N PHE A 94 2.07 -1.66 11.47
CA PHE A 94 1.84 -1.64 10.03
C PHE A 94 1.08 -0.38 9.66
N ILE A 95 1.72 0.44 8.81
CA ILE A 95 1.12 1.64 8.22
C ILE A 95 1.33 1.56 6.73
N PHE A 96 0.27 1.81 5.98
CA PHE A 96 0.32 2.00 4.54
C PHE A 96 -0.61 3.17 4.20
N GLU A 97 -0.06 4.21 3.61
CA GLU A 97 -0.80 5.44 3.34
C GLU A 97 -0.54 5.90 1.90
N LEU A 98 -1.63 6.18 1.18
CA LEU A 98 -1.62 6.70 -0.18
C LEU A 98 -2.21 8.10 -0.18
N ASN A 99 -1.35 9.09 -0.38
CA ASN A 99 -1.71 10.50 -0.51
C ASN A 99 -1.71 10.89 -1.98
N ILE A 100 -2.79 11.50 -2.45
CA ILE A 100 -2.94 11.91 -3.85
C ILE A 100 -3.22 13.40 -3.90
N ASP A 101 -2.25 14.14 -4.44
CA ASP A 101 -2.44 15.52 -4.89
C ASP A 101 -2.83 15.51 -6.37
N SER A 102 -4.00 16.08 -6.68
CA SER A 102 -4.51 16.22 -8.04
C SER A 102 -4.55 17.69 -8.45
N PHE A 103 -4.09 17.97 -9.67
CA PHE A 103 -3.95 19.34 -10.17
C PHE A 103 -4.69 19.49 -11.50
N ALA A 104 -5.35 20.64 -11.66
CA ALA A 104 -5.82 21.10 -12.96
C ALA A 104 -4.63 21.77 -13.67
N SER A 105 -4.27 21.29 -14.86
CA SER A 105 -3.23 21.94 -15.66
C SER A 105 -3.87 23.06 -16.48
N GLU A 106 -3.90 24.27 -15.93
CA GLU A 106 -4.20 25.49 -16.68
C GLU A 106 -3.05 26.49 -16.54
N ASN A 107 -2.52 26.96 -17.67
CA ASN A 107 -1.59 28.10 -17.77
C ASN A 107 -0.26 28.00 -17.01
N GLY A 108 0.34 26.80 -16.93
CA GLY A 108 1.75 26.63 -16.54
C GLY A 108 2.08 26.79 -15.05
N ASN A 109 1.11 27.15 -14.21
CA ASN A 109 1.21 27.10 -12.75
C ASN A 109 0.15 26.16 -12.20
N ASP A 110 0.57 25.16 -11.44
CA ASP A 110 -0.36 24.30 -10.73
C ASP A 110 -1.04 25.14 -9.63
N GLY A 111 -2.37 25.20 -9.65
CA GLY A 111 -3.15 25.77 -8.55
C GLY A 111 -3.07 24.94 -7.27
N LYS A 112 -3.85 25.29 -6.24
CA LYS A 112 -3.97 24.49 -5.02
C LYS A 112 -4.42 23.06 -5.39
N PRO A 113 -3.75 22.00 -4.90
CA PRO A 113 -4.14 20.63 -5.21
C PRO A 113 -5.47 20.25 -4.57
N TYR A 114 -6.19 19.36 -5.25
CA TYR A 114 -7.26 18.56 -4.66
C TYR A 114 -6.63 17.34 -3.99
N LYS A 115 -6.97 17.13 -2.72
CA LYS A 115 -6.35 16.11 -1.88
C LYS A 115 -7.26 14.92 -1.69
N ASN A 116 -6.69 13.72 -1.83
CA ASN A 116 -7.36 12.45 -1.52
C ASN A 116 -6.38 11.58 -0.73
N CYS A 117 -6.89 10.82 0.24
CA CYS A 117 -6.05 9.96 1.08
C CYS A 117 -6.72 8.61 1.34
N TRP A 118 -5.90 7.56 1.31
CA TRP A 118 -6.29 6.20 1.65
C TRP A 118 -5.31 5.60 2.63
N HIS A 119 -5.81 5.00 3.71
CA HIS A 119 -5.00 4.31 4.70
C HIS A 119 -5.36 2.83 4.75
N LEU A 120 -4.33 2.00 4.84
CA LEU A 120 -4.39 0.60 5.22
C LEU A 120 -3.51 0.43 6.44
N ASP A 121 -4.10 0.09 7.57
CA ASP A 121 -3.39 -0.12 8.82
C ASP A 121 -3.91 -1.38 9.54
N LYS A 122 -3.19 -1.74 10.61
CA LYS A 122 -3.56 -2.85 11.48
C LYS A 122 -4.34 -2.32 12.68
N HIS A 123 -5.45 -2.97 13.03
CA HIS A 123 -6.16 -2.67 14.27
C HIS A 123 -5.31 -3.01 15.49
N ILE A 124 -5.14 -2.05 16.40
CA ILE A 124 -4.45 -2.22 17.69
C ILE A 124 -5.50 -2.26 18.81
N ASP A 125 -5.61 -3.41 19.47
CA ASP A 125 -6.54 -3.65 20.57
C ASP A 125 -6.21 -2.77 21.78
N SER A 126 -6.83 -1.60 21.86
CA SER A 126 -6.70 -0.67 23.00
C SER A 126 -8.02 -0.46 23.74
N SER A 127 -9.15 -0.67 23.07
CA SER A 127 -10.50 -0.64 23.64
C SER A 127 -11.49 -1.35 22.71
N PRO A 128 -12.64 -1.85 23.21
CA PRO A 128 -13.66 -2.45 22.35
C PRO A 128 -14.09 -1.47 21.26
N PRO A 129 -14.01 -1.86 19.97
CA PRO A 129 -14.35 -0.95 18.89
C PRO A 129 -15.84 -0.61 18.91
N LYS A 130 -16.18 0.66 18.61
CA LYS A 130 -17.58 1.11 18.50
C LYS A 130 -18.31 0.54 17.29
N TYR A 131 -17.57 0.15 16.26
CA TYR A 131 -18.08 -0.38 15.00
C TYR A 131 -17.41 -1.72 14.70
N THR A 132 -17.69 -2.28 13.53
CA THR A 132 -16.94 -3.43 13.00
C THR A 132 -15.52 -3.00 12.62
N HIS A 133 -14.51 -3.72 13.12
CA HIS A 133 -13.09 -3.41 12.91
C HIS A 133 -12.32 -4.67 12.47
N PRO A 134 -12.07 -4.84 11.17
CA PRO A 134 -11.22 -5.91 10.66
C PRO A 134 -9.77 -5.74 11.12
N THR A 135 -9.01 -6.84 11.26
CA THR A 135 -7.59 -6.78 11.65
C THR A 135 -6.78 -5.88 10.73
N TYR A 136 -7.01 -5.97 9.43
CA TYR A 136 -6.45 -5.06 8.42
C TYR A 136 -7.58 -4.42 7.65
N HIS A 137 -7.54 -3.10 7.54
CA HIS A 137 -8.64 -2.38 6.91
C HIS A 137 -8.17 -1.23 6.03
N PHE A 138 -8.71 -1.19 4.82
CA PHE A 138 -8.48 -0.13 3.87
C PHE A 138 -9.63 0.88 3.94
N HIS A 139 -9.32 2.15 4.14
CA HIS A 139 -10.32 3.20 4.23
C HIS A 139 -9.87 4.49 3.57
N PHE A 140 -10.83 5.24 3.03
CA PHE A 140 -10.64 6.62 2.57
C PHE A 140 -10.75 7.57 3.76
N GLY A 141 -9.92 8.61 3.81
CA GLY A 141 -9.94 9.62 4.86
C GLY A 141 -8.58 9.84 5.50
N GLY A 142 -8.57 10.41 6.71
CA GLY A 142 -7.42 10.58 7.61
C GLY A 142 -6.77 11.96 7.62
N GLU A 143 -5.65 12.08 8.34
CA GLU A 143 -5.04 13.37 8.74
C GLU A 143 -4.75 14.26 7.52
N TYR A 144 -4.38 13.66 6.39
CA TYR A 144 -4.04 14.38 5.16
C TYR A 144 -5.19 15.23 4.59
N ILE A 145 -6.45 14.84 4.86
CA ILE A 145 -7.64 15.57 4.42
C ILE A 145 -8.49 16.14 5.57
N GLU A 146 -8.08 15.91 6.83
CA GLU A 146 -8.78 16.41 8.00
C GLU A 146 -8.71 17.95 8.06
N GLY A 147 -9.85 18.58 8.31
CA GLY A 147 -9.95 20.05 8.38
C GLY A 147 -9.86 20.78 7.04
N LEU A 148 -9.81 20.08 5.90
CA LEU A 148 -9.86 20.72 4.58
C LEU A 148 -11.28 21.20 4.25
N ASP A 149 -11.36 22.36 3.60
CA ASP A 149 -12.59 22.81 2.94
C ASP A 149 -12.87 21.92 1.72
N THR A 150 -13.96 21.16 1.82
CA THR A 150 -14.40 20.16 0.83
C THR A 150 -15.52 20.70 -0.06
N GLY A 151 -15.82 22.00 0.03
CA GLY A 151 -16.94 22.62 -0.66
C GLY A 151 -18.28 22.06 -0.15
N GLU A 152 -19.16 21.68 -1.08
CA GLU A 152 -20.48 21.11 -0.76
C GLU A 152 -20.44 19.58 -0.52
N ILE A 153 -19.25 18.97 -0.52
CA ILE A 153 -19.10 17.52 -0.34
C ILE A 153 -18.95 17.20 1.15
N SER A 154 -19.93 16.53 1.73
CA SER A 154 -19.78 15.97 3.07
C SER A 154 -18.95 14.69 3.01
N ILE A 155 -17.73 14.72 3.57
CA ILE A 155 -16.88 13.54 3.76
C ILE A 155 -17.16 12.98 5.16
N PHE A 156 -17.89 11.88 5.25
CA PHE A 156 -18.06 11.12 6.48
C PHE A 156 -16.94 10.08 6.65
N SER A 157 -16.82 9.51 7.85
CA SER A 157 -15.97 8.35 8.08
C SER A 157 -16.43 7.20 7.18
N PHE A 158 -15.62 6.82 6.19
CA PHE A 158 -15.94 5.68 5.33
C PHE A 158 -15.91 4.37 6.13
N PRO A 159 -16.75 3.38 5.79
CA PRO A 159 -16.66 2.07 6.41
C PRO A 159 -15.27 1.47 6.14
N ARG A 160 -14.71 0.86 7.18
CA ARG A 160 -13.43 0.15 7.13
C ARG A 160 -13.61 -1.13 6.33
N LEU A 161 -12.96 -1.25 5.17
CA LEU A 161 -13.08 -2.43 4.33
C LEU A 161 -11.97 -3.42 4.65
N PRO A 162 -12.29 -4.68 4.99
CA PRO A 162 -11.32 -5.77 5.09
C PRO A 162 -10.42 -5.83 3.85
N HIS A 163 -9.11 -5.73 4.05
CA HIS A 163 -8.16 -5.79 2.96
C HIS A 163 -6.83 -6.41 3.44
N PRO A 164 -6.19 -7.29 2.65
CA PRO A 164 -4.90 -7.85 3.04
C PRO A 164 -3.82 -6.76 3.12
N PRO A 165 -2.83 -6.86 4.03
CA PRO A 165 -1.75 -5.89 4.14
C PRO A 165 -0.91 -5.82 2.85
N MET A 166 -0.28 -4.66 2.61
CA MET A 166 0.58 -4.40 1.46
C MET A 166 1.90 -3.77 1.92
N ASP A 167 3.03 -4.37 1.52
CA ASP A 167 4.35 -3.75 1.63
C ASP A 167 4.64 -2.84 0.43
N ILE A 168 5.83 -2.25 0.38
CA ILE A 168 6.28 -1.41 -0.74
C ILE A 168 6.09 -2.04 -2.13
N PHE A 169 6.25 -3.36 -2.28
CA PHE A 169 6.13 -4.02 -3.58
C PHE A 169 4.66 -4.15 -3.99
N LEU A 170 3.82 -4.60 -3.07
CA LEU A 170 2.37 -4.71 -3.29
C LEU A 170 1.73 -3.33 -3.42
N GLY A 171 2.22 -2.34 -2.67
CA GLY A 171 1.83 -0.94 -2.75
C GLY A 171 2.10 -0.34 -4.12
N PHE A 172 3.33 -0.48 -4.60
CA PHE A 172 3.67 -0.10 -5.96
C PHE A 172 2.78 -0.82 -6.98
N HIS A 173 2.61 -2.15 -6.83
CA HIS A 173 1.76 -2.94 -7.71
C HIS A 173 0.31 -2.46 -7.73
N PHE A 174 -0.22 -2.08 -6.56
CA PHE A 174 -1.54 -1.49 -6.39
C PHE A 174 -1.62 -0.16 -7.13
N VAL A 175 -0.65 0.74 -6.95
CA VAL A 175 -0.64 2.06 -7.60
C VAL A 175 -0.63 1.93 -9.12
N ILE A 176 0.29 1.14 -9.69
CA ILE A 176 0.36 0.96 -11.15
C ILE A 176 -0.87 0.24 -11.72
N SER A 177 -1.55 -0.59 -10.93
CA SER A 177 -2.70 -1.35 -11.41
C SER A 177 -4.00 -0.56 -11.38
N ASN A 178 -4.10 0.44 -10.50
CA ASN A 178 -5.33 1.19 -10.30
C ASN A 178 -5.29 2.60 -10.90
N PHE A 179 -4.11 3.25 -10.95
CA PHE A 179 -4.00 4.63 -11.41
C PHE A 179 -3.37 4.77 -12.80
N TYR A 180 -2.54 3.80 -13.22
CA TYR A 180 -1.93 3.82 -14.54
C TYR A 180 -2.73 2.97 -15.52
N SER A 181 -3.48 3.63 -16.41
CA SER A 181 -4.17 2.96 -17.51
C SER A 181 -3.18 2.30 -18.46
N SER A 182 -3.24 0.98 -18.62
CA SER A 182 -2.34 0.24 -19.53
C SER A 182 -2.48 0.66 -20.99
N LYS A 183 -3.61 1.30 -21.36
CA LYS A 183 -3.81 1.90 -22.69
C LYS A 183 -2.97 3.15 -22.91
N GLU A 184 -2.82 3.98 -21.87
CA GLU A 184 -2.09 5.26 -21.95
C GLU A 184 -0.63 5.12 -21.50
N TYR A 185 -0.34 4.08 -20.73
CA TYR A 185 0.95 3.77 -20.14
C TYR A 185 1.37 2.34 -20.52
N PRO A 186 1.95 2.12 -21.72
CA PRO A 186 2.33 0.78 -22.20
C PRO A 186 3.27 0.03 -21.25
N PHE A 187 4.13 0.77 -20.54
CA PHE A 187 5.07 0.21 -19.56
C PHE A 187 4.38 -0.65 -18.50
N VAL A 188 3.11 -0.37 -18.18
CA VAL A 188 2.35 -1.13 -17.17
C VAL A 188 2.27 -2.61 -17.56
N ASN A 189 1.99 -2.90 -18.83
CA ASN A 189 1.91 -4.27 -19.30
C ASN A 189 3.30 -4.90 -19.40
N GLU A 190 4.29 -4.14 -19.89
CA GLU A 190 5.68 -4.60 -19.99
C GLU A 190 6.24 -5.01 -18.62
N LEU A 191 6.06 -4.15 -17.62
CA LEU A 191 6.52 -4.41 -16.26
C LEU A 191 5.77 -5.59 -15.62
N LYS A 192 4.44 -5.66 -15.79
CA LYS A 192 3.64 -6.77 -15.27
C LYS A 192 4.00 -8.10 -15.91
N GLU A 193 4.46 -8.10 -17.16
CA GLU A 193 4.92 -9.30 -17.86
C GLU A 193 6.36 -9.70 -17.52
N HIS A 194 7.16 -8.80 -16.94
CA HIS A 194 8.56 -9.07 -16.58
C HIS A 194 8.68 -10.13 -15.48
N ASP A 195 9.49 -11.18 -15.73
CA ASP A 195 9.59 -12.34 -14.84
C ASP A 195 10.09 -12.01 -13.44
N ASP A 196 11.07 -11.11 -13.35
CA ASP A 196 11.60 -10.67 -12.07
C ASP A 196 10.58 -9.89 -11.25
N TYR A 197 9.82 -9.00 -11.90
CA TYR A 197 8.73 -8.27 -11.26
C TYR A 197 7.66 -9.23 -10.74
N LYS A 198 7.17 -10.14 -11.58
CA LYS A 198 6.22 -11.21 -11.18
C LYS A 198 6.74 -12.00 -9.98
N SER A 199 8.03 -12.33 -9.99
CA SER A 199 8.65 -13.13 -8.95
C SER A 199 8.75 -12.37 -7.62
N ILE A 200 9.07 -11.08 -7.65
CA ILE A 200 9.09 -10.20 -6.48
C ILE A 200 7.68 -10.07 -5.90
N ILE A 201 6.68 -9.76 -6.74
CA ILE A 201 5.28 -9.64 -6.31
C ILE A 201 4.78 -10.95 -5.71
N LYS A 202 5.03 -12.11 -6.33
CA LYS A 202 4.63 -13.42 -5.78
C LYS A 202 5.24 -13.69 -4.41
N ARG A 203 6.48 -13.27 -4.17
CA ARG A 203 7.11 -13.40 -2.84
C ARG A 203 6.45 -12.49 -1.82
N ALA A 204 6.12 -11.25 -2.18
CA ALA A 204 5.39 -10.34 -1.32
C ALA A 204 3.98 -10.86 -0.98
N GLN A 205 3.25 -11.38 -1.98
CA GLN A 205 1.96 -12.05 -1.78
C GLN A 205 2.09 -13.27 -0.86
N LYS A 206 3.11 -14.11 -1.06
CA LYS A 206 3.35 -15.27 -0.19
C LYS A 206 3.63 -14.86 1.26
N ARG A 207 4.33 -13.75 1.45
CA ARG A 207 4.67 -13.21 2.78
C ARG A 207 3.43 -12.65 3.50
N LEU A 208 2.59 -11.87 2.80
CA LEU A 208 1.51 -11.08 3.41
C LEU A 208 0.11 -11.63 3.13
N TRP A 209 -0.18 -11.98 1.88
CA TRP A 209 -1.53 -12.35 1.44
C TRP A 209 -1.87 -13.81 1.71
N THR A 210 -0.91 -14.74 1.54
CA THR A 210 -1.15 -16.15 1.84
C THR A 210 -1.64 -16.37 3.28
N PRO A 211 -0.96 -15.88 4.34
CA PRO A 211 -1.47 -16.08 5.71
C PRO A 211 -2.82 -15.39 5.93
N TYR A 212 -3.05 -14.21 5.34
CA TYR A 212 -4.32 -13.50 5.41
C TYR A 212 -5.48 -14.28 4.78
N PHE A 213 -5.33 -14.79 3.55
CA PHE A 213 -6.38 -15.51 2.85
C PHE A 213 -6.60 -16.93 3.40
N ASN A 214 -5.59 -17.52 4.03
CA ASN A 214 -5.76 -18.77 4.76
C ASN A 214 -6.74 -18.63 5.94
N ALA A 215 -7.11 -17.42 6.38
CA ALA A 215 -8.15 -17.21 7.37
C ALA A 215 -9.51 -17.84 7.01
N PHE A 216 -9.76 -18.04 5.72
CA PHE A 216 -10.98 -18.66 5.19
C PHE A 216 -10.86 -20.19 5.00
N ASP A 217 -9.67 -20.77 5.20
CA ASP A 217 -9.46 -22.21 5.13
C ASP A 217 -9.87 -22.87 6.45
N SER A 218 -10.75 -23.86 6.37
CA SER A 218 -11.20 -24.66 7.53
C SER A 218 -10.07 -25.37 8.29
N THR A 219 -8.93 -25.61 7.65
CA THR A 219 -7.75 -26.25 8.23
C THR A 219 -6.77 -25.27 8.87
N ASN A 220 -7.04 -23.98 8.78
CA ASN A 220 -6.19 -22.93 9.33
C ASN A 220 -6.10 -23.02 10.86
N LYS A 221 -4.86 -22.98 11.36
CA LYS A 221 -4.55 -23.05 12.80
C LYS A 221 -4.06 -21.72 13.36
N HIS A 222 -4.09 -20.67 12.55
CA HIS A 222 -3.62 -19.36 12.93
C HIS A 222 -4.57 -18.70 13.93
N GLN A 223 -4.01 -18.01 14.92
CA GLN A 223 -4.74 -17.38 16.03
C GLN A 223 -5.21 -15.96 15.68
N ASP A 224 -4.39 -15.18 14.97
CA ASP A 224 -4.78 -13.81 14.58
C ASP A 224 -5.58 -13.78 13.26
N PHE A 225 -5.11 -14.44 12.20
CA PHE A 225 -5.83 -14.60 10.94
C PHE A 225 -6.94 -15.66 11.02
N THR A 226 -8.01 -15.34 11.75
CA THR A 226 -9.27 -16.11 11.74
C THR A 226 -10.32 -15.40 10.89
N ILE A 227 -11.35 -16.11 10.42
CA ILE A 227 -12.43 -15.51 9.62
C ILE A 227 -13.11 -14.35 10.35
N ASN A 228 -13.29 -14.44 11.67
CA ASN A 228 -13.94 -13.42 12.47
C ASN A 228 -13.06 -12.16 12.61
N ASN A 229 -11.73 -12.34 12.66
CA ASN A 229 -10.79 -11.23 12.78
C ASN A 229 -10.58 -10.54 11.42
N VAL A 230 -10.42 -11.32 10.35
CA VAL A 230 -10.18 -10.83 8.99
C VAL A 230 -11.45 -10.26 8.36
N PHE A 231 -12.58 -10.93 8.54
CA PHE A 231 -13.87 -10.55 7.95
C PHE A 231 -14.98 -10.57 9.03
N PRO A 232 -14.98 -9.61 9.98
CA PRO A 232 -15.92 -9.58 11.11
C PRO A 232 -17.40 -9.40 10.73
N LEU A 233 -17.70 -9.12 9.46
CA LEU A 233 -19.08 -9.13 8.94
C LEU A 233 -19.56 -10.54 8.57
N TYR A 234 -18.68 -11.53 8.57
CA TYR A 234 -19.02 -12.92 8.35
C TYR A 234 -19.82 -13.46 9.53
N ILE A 235 -20.99 -14.02 9.25
CA ILE A 235 -21.82 -14.72 10.23
C ILE A 235 -21.92 -16.16 9.74
N SER A 236 -21.45 -17.09 10.56
CA SER A 236 -21.51 -18.55 10.32
C SER A 236 -22.86 -19.14 10.67
#